data_AF-A0A839NY19-F1
#
_entry.id   AF-A0A839NY19-F1
#
_cell.length_a   1.000
_cell.length_b   1.000
_cell.length_c   1.000
_cell.angle_alpha   90.00
_cell.angle_beta   90.00
_cell.angle_gamma   90.00
#
_symmetry.space_group_name_H-M   'P 1'
#
loop_
_entity.id
_entity.type
_entity.pdbx_description
1 polymer ?
#
loop_
_entity_poly.entity_id
_entity_poly.type
_entity_poly.pdbx_seq_one_letter_code
_entity_poly.pdbx_strand_id
1 'polypeptide(L)' 'MEPHSFEQDGIVYEVHFERTPDGWIARVQPEDSAQAHVFAFPNGVGFDPDDVRGSLIAGCEAAVARIPRRAPTRH' A
#
# COMPACT_ATOMS: atom_id res chain seq x y z
N MET A 1 -4.46 -2.10 -13.69
CA MET A 1 -5.35 -2.43 -12.55
C MET A 1 -5.93 -1.12 -12.06
N GLU A 2 -7.20 -1.08 -11.68
CA GLU A 2 -7.80 0.14 -11.12
C GLU A 2 -7.15 0.49 -9.79
N PRO A 3 -6.89 1.78 -9.52
CA PRO A 3 -6.41 2.21 -8.21
C PRO A 3 -7.43 1.84 -7.13
N HIS A 4 -6.93 1.48 -5.96
CA HIS A 4 -7.77 1.11 -4.83
C HIS A 4 -7.58 2.12 -3.71
N SER A 5 -8.66 2.71 -3.22
CA SER A 5 -8.63 3.54 -2.03
C SER A 5 -9.12 2.78 -0.81
N PHE A 6 -8.42 2.96 0.32
CA PHE A 6 -8.82 2.43 1.62
C PHE A 6 -8.58 3.46 2.72
N GLU A 7 -9.36 3.41 3.80
CA GLU A 7 -9.17 4.27 4.97
C GLU A 7 -8.41 3.50 6.05
N GLN A 8 -7.38 4.11 6.64
CA GLN A 8 -6.70 3.53 7.79
C GLN A 8 -6.45 4.59 8.87
N ASP A 9 -6.98 4.34 10.08
CA ASP A 9 -7.04 5.28 11.21
C ASP A 9 -7.44 6.71 10.74
N GLY A 10 -8.53 6.82 9.97
CA GLY A 10 -9.09 8.11 9.53
C GLY A 10 -8.31 8.85 8.44
N ILE A 11 -7.30 8.23 7.82
CA ILE A 11 -6.60 8.76 6.64
C ILE A 11 -6.97 7.90 5.44
N VAL A 12 -7.43 8.54 4.36
CA VAL A 12 -7.68 7.86 3.09
C VAL A 12 -6.35 7.70 2.35
N TYR A 13 -6.04 6.47 1.96
CA TYR A 13 -4.89 6.11 1.16
C TYR A 13 -5.34 5.62 -0.20
N GLU A 14 -4.79 6.20 -1.25
CA GLU A 14 -4.98 5.74 -2.63
C GLU A 14 -3.81 4.85 -3.05
N VAL A 15 -4.10 3.65 -3.53
CA VAL A 15 -3.12 2.65 -3.94
C VAL A 15 -3.13 2.48 -5.44
N HIS A 16 -2.00 2.77 -6.08
CA HIS A 16 -1.77 2.51 -7.49
C HIS A 16 -0.91 1.28 -7.66
N PHE A 17 -1.43 0.27 -8.35
CA PHE A 17 -0.68 -0.95 -8.66
C PHE A 17 -0.06 -0.88 -10.05
N GLU A 18 1.26 -0.94 -10.09
CA GLU A 18 2.08 -0.95 -11.30
C GLU A 18 2.72 -2.33 -11.46
N ARG A 19 2.48 -2.99 -12.59
CA ARG A 19 3.11 -4.29 -12.89
C ARG A 19 4.53 -4.04 -13.41
N THR A 20 5.50 -4.72 -12.82
CA THR A 20 6.90 -4.74 -13.28
C THR A 20 7.31 -6.14 -13.74
N PRO A 21 8.45 -6.32 -14.42
CA PRO A 21 8.92 -7.67 -14.78
C PRO A 21 9.12 -8.57 -13.55
N ASP A 22 9.71 -8.01 -12.49
CA ASP A 22 10.05 -8.73 -11.25
C ASP A 22 8.88 -8.92 -10.27
N GLY A 23 7.79 -8.16 -10.42
CA GLY A 23 6.72 -8.16 -9.42
C GLY A 23 5.63 -7.11 -9.66
N TRP A 24 5.05 -6.66 -8.56
CA TRP A 24 4.11 -5.57 -8.50
C TRP A 24 4.67 -4.47 -7.62
N ILE A 25 4.46 -3.23 -8.01
CA ILE A 25 4.74 -2.06 -7.20
C ILE A 25 3.40 -1.47 -6.80
N ALA A 26 3.14 -1.35 -5.50
CA ALA A 26 2.02 -0.59 -4.98
C ALA A 26 2.51 0.77 -4.51
N ARG A 27 1.97 1.85 -5.08
CA ARG A 27 2.21 3.22 -4.62
C ARG A 27 1.01 3.66 -3.80
N VAL A 28 1.22 3.81 -2.51
CA VAL A 28 0.22 4.21 -1.53
C VAL A 28 0.40 5.70 -1.24
N GLN A 29 -0.53 6.52 -1.70
CA GLN A 29 -0.52 7.95 -1.46
C GLN A 29 -1.61 8.32 -0.44
N PRO A 30 -1.25 8.84 0.75
CA PRO A 30 -2.22 9.43 1.65
C PRO A 30 -2.81 10.72 1.05
N GLU A 31 -4.11 10.94 1.22
CA GLU A 31 -4.77 12.17 0.79
C GLU A 31 -4.25 13.40 1.58
N ASP A 32 -3.97 13.21 2.87
CA ASP A 32 -3.52 14.27 3.78
C ASP A 32 -2.01 14.57 3.69
N SER A 33 -1.24 13.82 2.89
CA SER A 33 0.22 13.92 2.90
C SER A 33 0.86 13.82 1.52
N ALA A 34 1.83 14.70 1.26
CA ALA A 34 2.56 14.73 -0.01
C ALA A 34 3.55 13.56 -0.20
N GLN A 35 3.76 12.72 0.81
CA GLN A 35 4.65 11.56 0.73
C GLN A 35 3.88 10.31 0.31
N ALA A 36 4.16 9.82 -0.90
CA ALA A 36 3.72 8.51 -1.33
C ALA A 36 4.67 7.42 -0.80
N HIS A 37 4.09 6.37 -0.22
CA HIS A 37 4.80 5.17 0.18
C HIS A 37 4.80 4.16 -0.96
N VAL A 38 5.98 3.68 -1.35
CA VAL A 38 6.11 2.71 -2.45
C VAL A 38 6.50 1.36 -1.87
N PHE A 39 5.68 0.35 -2.13
CA PHE A 39 5.89 -1.03 -1.70
C PHE A 39 6.11 -1.93 -2.91
N ALA A 40 7.23 -2.66 -2.90
CA ALA A 40 7.51 -3.66 -3.92
C ALA A 40 7.07 -5.05 -3.42
N PHE A 41 6.22 -5.69 -4.20
CA PHE A 41 5.74 -7.05 -4.02
C PHE A 41 6.39 -7.94 -5.09
N PRO A 42 7.53 -8.59 -4.79
CA PRO A 42 8.14 -9.53 -5.73
C PRO A 42 7.19 -10.70 -6.00
N ASN A 43 7.22 -11.24 -7.22
CA ASN A 43 6.44 -12.44 -7.55
C ASN A 43 6.97 -13.62 -6.72
N GLY A 44 6.23 -14.05 -5.69
CA GLY A 44 6.70 -15.03 -4.73
C GLY A 44 5.61 -15.58 -3.80
N VAL A 45 6.02 -16.27 -2.74
CA VAL A 45 5.10 -16.88 -1.75
C VAL A 45 4.27 -15.81 -1.02
N GLY A 46 2.96 -16.03 -0.95
CA GLY A 46 1.99 -15.10 -0.36
C GLY A 46 1.22 -14.25 -1.40
N PHE A 47 1.50 -14.46 -2.68
CA PHE A 47 0.77 -13.90 -3.80
C PHE A 47 -0.20 -14.95 -4.35
N ASP A 48 -1.50 -14.68 -4.26
CA ASP A 48 -2.51 -15.49 -4.92
C ASP A 48 -2.61 -15.06 -6.39
N PRO A 49 -2.32 -15.93 -7.37
CA PRO A 49 -2.43 -15.58 -8.79
C PRO A 49 -3.87 -15.49 -9.28
N ASP A 50 -4.83 -16.08 -8.56
CA ASP A 50 -6.27 -15.98 -8.83
C ASP A 50 -6.83 -14.67 -8.22
N ASP A 51 -6.31 -14.27 -7.04
CA ASP A 51 -6.65 -13.00 -6.37
C ASP A 51 -5.43 -12.10 -6.09
N VAL A 52 -4.82 -11.66 -7.19
CA VAL A 52 -3.67 -10.74 -7.19
C VAL A 52 -4.00 -9.46 -6.43
N ARG A 53 -5.21 -8.93 -6.65
CA ARG A 53 -5.64 -7.65 -6.08
C ARG A 53 -5.77 -7.74 -4.56
N GLY A 54 -6.47 -8.74 -4.02
CA GLY A 54 -6.60 -8.88 -2.56
C GLY A 54 -5.28 -9.17 -1.88
N SER A 55 -4.40 -9.95 -2.52
CA SER A 55 -3.03 -10.19 -2.02
C SER A 55 -2.23 -8.90 -1.88
N LEU A 56 -2.29 -8.02 -2.89
CA LEU A 56 -1.60 -6.74 -2.86
C LEU A 56 -2.22 -5.76 -1.85
N ILE A 57 -3.55 -5.72 -1.74
CA ILE A 57 -4.26 -4.87 -0.77
C ILE A 57 -3.91 -5.29 0.65
N ALA A 58 -4.03 -6.58 0.99
CA ALA A 58 -3.69 -7.09 2.31
C ALA A 58 -2.22 -6.81 2.68
N GLY A 59 -1.32 -6.94 1.69
CA GLY A 59 0.08 -6.56 1.85
C GLY A 59 0.27 -5.05 2.12
N CYS A 60 -0.49 -4.19 1.44
CA CYS A 60 -0.46 -2.75 1.64
C CYS A 60 -1.01 -2.35 3.01
N GLU A 61 -2.15 -2.88 3.44
CA GLU A 61 -2.73 -2.64 4.76
C GLU A 61 -1.74 -3.04 5.87
N ALA A 62 -1.15 -4.24 5.75
CA ALA A 62 -0.15 -4.71 6.71
C ALA A 62 1.12 -3.84 6.71
N ALA A 63 1.55 -3.34 5.55
CA ALA A 63 2.71 -2.48 5.45
C ALA A 63 2.45 -1.07 6.02
N VAL A 64 1.30 -0.47 5.70
CA VAL A 64 0.88 0.84 6.22
C VAL A 64 0.67 0.79 7.73
N ALA A 65 0.09 -0.29 8.27
CA ALA A 65 -0.01 -0.52 9.71
C ALA A 65 1.35 -0.57 10.43
N ARG A 66 2.45 -0.85 9.71
CA ARG A 66 3.81 -0.89 10.26
C ARG A 66 4.56 0.44 10.10
N ILE A 67 4.04 1.40 9.34
CA ILE A 67 4.66 2.73 9.23
C ILE A 67 4.45 3.43 10.57
N PRO A 68 5.53 3.76 11.31
CA PRO A 68 5.39 4.50 12.55
C PRO A 68 4.83 5.88 12.21
N ARG A 69 3.56 6.11 12.53
CA ARG A 69 2.98 7.45 12.52
C ARG A 69 3.81 8.26 13.48
N ARG A 70 4.56 9.23 12.93
CA ARG A 70 5.30 10.19 13.75
C ARG A 70 4.27 10.80 14.69
N ALA A 71 4.32 10.40 15.97
CA ALA A 71 3.41 10.91 16.97
C ALA A 71 3.45 12.44 16.87
N PRO A 72 2.31 13.14 16.93
CA PRO A 72 2.35 14.59 16.97
C PRO A 72 3.21 14.96 18.16
N THR A 73 4.39 15.51 17.89
CA THR A 73 5.24 16.11 18.92
C THR A 73 4.45 17.31 19.45
N ARG A 74 3.60 17.07 20.45
CA ARG A 74 3.15 18.09 21.38
C ARG A 74 4.31 18.31 22.34
N HIS A 75 5.04 19.40 22.15
CA HIS A 75 5.91 19.98 23.17
C HIS A 75 5.75 21.50 23.14
#